data_AF-A0A7C0UQE4-F1
#
_entry.id   AF-A0A7C0UQE4-F1
#
_cell.length_a   1.000
_cell.length_b   1.000
_cell.length_c   1.000
_cell.angle_alpha   90.00
_cell.angle_beta   90.00
_cell.angle_gamma   90.00
#
_symmetry.space_group_name_H-M   'P 1'
#
loop_
_entity.id
_entity.type
_entity.pdbx_description
1 polymer ?
#
loop_
_entity_poly.entity_id
_entity_poly.type
_entity_poly.pdbx_seq_one_letter_code
_entity_poly.pdbx_strand_id
1 'polypeptide(L)'
;MFMVGVLFLSSFGFAGQFQEVKDSQVPVSSGTCDTCSSCQDFDVDKALSEVNEKIENLTKVINQKEAELQKLYAELNRTKSIETLEKIIKLEDEARVLGSELEFYKRRKLGLELIKKYTRETPYGVEVLYYRLPREEMLVKQYIEKIHPVR
;
A
#
# COMPACT_ATOMS: atom_id res chain seq x y z
N MET A 1 -20.57 8.85 32.54
CA MET A 1 -19.20 8.60 32.04
C MET A 1 -19.18 7.19 31.47
N PHE A 2 -19.32 7.06 30.15
CA PHE A 2 -19.32 5.77 29.45
C PHE A 2 -17.92 5.49 28.90
N MET A 3 -17.26 4.48 29.48
CA MET A 3 -16.09 3.82 28.91
C MET A 3 -16.59 2.72 27.97
N VAL A 4 -16.29 2.81 26.68
CA VAL A 4 -16.46 1.70 25.73
C VAL A 4 -15.06 1.28 25.29
N GLY A 5 -14.48 0.37 26.07
CA GLY A 5 -13.31 -0.41 25.67
C GLY A 5 -13.77 -1.61 24.86
N VAL A 6 -13.37 -1.67 23.60
CA VAL A 6 -13.63 -2.83 22.74
C VAL A 6 -12.49 -3.84 22.94
N LEU A 7 -12.81 -4.91 23.66
CA LEU A 7 -12.11 -6.18 23.67
C LEU A 7 -12.36 -6.91 22.35
N PHE A 8 -11.32 -7.13 21.55
CA PHE A 8 -11.30 -8.22 20.56
C PHE A 8 -9.95 -8.94 20.64
N LEU A 9 -9.93 -9.99 21.45
CA LEU A 9 -8.90 -11.03 21.41
C LEU A 9 -9.60 -12.39 21.47
N SER A 10 -9.04 -13.32 20.69
CA SER A 10 -9.23 -14.79 20.69
C SER A 10 -10.44 -15.37 19.94
N SER A 11 -10.17 -15.92 18.75
CA SER A 11 -10.63 -17.25 18.29
C SER A 11 -9.98 -17.62 16.94
N PHE A 12 -8.67 -17.90 16.93
CA PHE A 12 -8.08 -18.77 15.90
C PHE A 12 -7.99 -20.17 16.49
N GLY A 13 -9.10 -20.91 16.38
CA GLY A 13 -9.14 -22.35 16.63
C GLY A 13 -8.54 -23.06 15.42
N PHE A 14 -7.26 -23.39 15.49
CA PHE A 14 -6.68 -24.47 14.69
C PHE A 14 -7.30 -25.79 15.15
N ALA A 15 -8.17 -26.38 14.33
CA ALA A 15 -8.64 -27.75 14.48
C ALA A 15 -8.63 -28.39 13.09
N GLY A 16 -8.01 -29.56 13.00
CA GLY A 16 -7.51 -30.13 11.76
C GLY A 16 -8.58 -30.60 10.79
N GLN A 17 -8.26 -30.45 9.50
CA GLN A 17 -8.51 -31.48 8.50
C GLN A 17 -7.46 -31.30 7.38
N PHE A 18 -6.29 -31.92 7.56
CA PHE A 18 -5.39 -32.18 6.44
C PHE A 18 -6.08 -33.20 5.55
N GLN A 19 -6.81 -32.70 4.55
CA GLN A 19 -7.24 -33.52 3.44
C GLN A 19 -6.11 -33.45 2.43
N GLU A 20 -5.39 -34.56 2.28
CA GLU A 20 -4.42 -34.80 1.19
C GLU A 20 -5.04 -34.34 -0.13
N VAL A 21 -4.65 -33.15 -0.59
CA VAL A 21 -4.87 -32.76 -1.98
C VAL A 21 -3.82 -33.53 -2.74
N LYS A 22 -4.22 -34.71 -3.23
CA LYS A 22 -3.51 -35.44 -4.28
C LYS A 22 -3.02 -34.44 -5.32
N ASP A 23 -1.77 -34.59 -5.74
CA ASP A 23 -1.16 -33.95 -6.90
C ASP A 23 -2.12 -33.96 -8.08
N SER A 24 -2.96 -32.95 -8.15
CA SER A 24 -3.63 -32.59 -9.37
C SER A 24 -2.65 -31.62 -10.01
N GLN A 25 -1.73 -32.17 -10.79
CA GLN A 25 -1.10 -31.47 -11.89
C GLN A 25 -2.24 -30.91 -12.75
N VAL A 26 -2.74 -29.74 -12.36
CA VAL A 26 -3.46 -28.87 -13.27
C VAL A 26 -2.45 -28.62 -14.38
N PRO A 27 -2.72 -29.03 -15.62
CA PRO A 27 -1.85 -28.67 -16.71
C PRO A 27 -1.85 -27.14 -16.70
N VAL A 28 -0.72 -26.56 -16.30
CA VAL A 28 -0.43 -25.16 -16.57
C VAL A 28 -0.35 -25.12 -18.08
N SER A 29 -1.52 -24.94 -18.71
CA SER A 29 -1.60 -24.56 -20.10
C SER A 29 -0.70 -23.35 -20.18
N SER A 30 0.45 -23.54 -20.81
CA SER A 30 1.33 -22.47 -21.25
C SER A 30 0.57 -21.69 -22.31
N GLY A 31 -0.50 -21.01 -21.89
CA GLY A 31 -1.02 -19.87 -22.59
C GLY A 31 0.11 -18.87 -22.52
N THR A 32 0.93 -18.89 -23.56
CA THR A 32 1.79 -17.78 -23.90
C THR A 32 0.98 -16.51 -23.68
N CYS A 33 1.47 -15.63 -22.81
CA CYS A 33 0.96 -14.27 -22.71
C CYS A 33 1.31 -13.56 -24.03
N ASP A 34 0.65 -13.94 -25.12
CA ASP A 34 0.84 -13.39 -26.46
C ASP A 34 0.36 -11.93 -26.57
N THR A 35 -0.21 -11.41 -25.48
CA THR A 35 -0.72 -10.04 -25.34
C THR A 35 0.00 -9.24 -24.26
N CYS A 36 1.30 -9.48 -23.98
CA CYS A 36 2.16 -8.39 -23.49
C CYS A 36 3.11 -7.89 -24.58
N SER A 37 2.55 -7.33 -25.65
CA SER A 37 3.30 -6.62 -26.70
C SER A 37 3.99 -5.32 -26.23
N SER A 38 3.84 -4.96 -24.94
CA SER A 38 4.30 -3.68 -24.36
C SER A 38 5.18 -3.84 -23.11
N CYS A 39 5.52 -5.07 -22.71
CA CYS A 39 6.38 -5.30 -21.55
C CYS A 39 7.87 -5.05 -21.83
N GLN A 40 8.24 -4.77 -23.09
CA GLN A 40 9.64 -4.73 -23.53
C GLN A 40 10.39 -3.44 -23.14
N ASP A 41 9.65 -2.36 -22.84
CA ASP A 41 10.21 -1.03 -22.60
C ASP A 41 9.79 -0.42 -21.24
N PHE A 42 9.60 -1.26 -20.22
CA PHE A 42 9.23 -0.75 -18.89
C PHE A 42 10.41 -0.07 -18.21
N ASP A 43 10.45 1.26 -18.31
CA ASP A 43 11.42 2.11 -17.62
C ASP A 43 11.02 2.31 -16.14
N VAL A 44 11.73 1.62 -15.26
CA VAL A 44 11.53 1.68 -13.81
C VAL A 44 11.83 3.08 -13.25
N ASP A 45 12.80 3.79 -13.82
CA ASP A 45 13.22 5.11 -13.36
C ASP A 45 12.19 6.18 -13.72
N LYS A 46 11.66 6.12 -14.94
CA LYS A 46 10.53 6.95 -15.37
C LYS A 46 9.31 6.69 -14.48
N ALA A 47 8.95 5.42 -14.26
CA ALA A 47 7.82 5.07 -13.41
C ALA A 47 8.00 5.55 -11.95
N LEU A 48 9.23 5.50 -11.41
CA LEU A 48 9.54 6.05 -10.09
C LEU A 48 9.40 7.58 -10.06
N SER A 49 9.85 8.29 -11.09
CA SER A 49 9.69 9.75 -11.20
C SER A 49 8.21 10.14 -11.19
N GLU A 50 7.39 9.51 -12.05
CA GLU A 50 5.96 9.78 -12.14
C GLU A 50 5.23 9.50 -10.81
N VAL A 51 5.59 8.42 -10.11
CA VAL A 51 5.02 8.11 -8.80
C VAL A 51 5.45 9.12 -7.74
N ASN A 52 6.70 9.57 -7.75
CA ASN A 52 7.18 10.61 -6.83
C ASN A 52 6.45 11.94 -7.04
N GLU A 53 6.27 12.36 -8.30
CA GLU A 53 5.50 13.57 -8.63
C GLU A 53 4.06 13.49 -8.14
N LYS A 54 3.39 12.35 -8.34
CA LYS A 54 2.03 12.13 -7.83
C LYS A 54 1.97 12.18 -6.30
N ILE A 55 2.94 11.58 -5.61
CA ILE A 55 3.03 11.64 -4.14
C ILE A 55 3.18 13.09 -3.67
N GLU A 56 4.07 13.86 -4.30
CA GLU A 56 4.29 15.27 -3.93
C GLU A 56 3.04 16.11 -4.16
N ASN A 57 2.38 15.93 -5.30
CA ASN A 57 1.15 16.64 -5.62
C ASN A 57 0.03 16.31 -4.62
N LEU A 58 -0.23 15.03 -4.38
CA LEU A 58 -1.25 14.59 -3.40
C LEU A 58 -0.96 15.13 -2.01
N THR A 59 0.30 15.12 -1.58
CA THR A 59 0.71 15.67 -0.28
C THR A 59 0.41 17.17 -0.20
N LYS A 60 0.69 17.94 -1.26
CA LYS A 60 0.35 19.38 -1.31
C LYS A 60 -1.15 19.61 -1.21
N VAL A 61 -1.95 18.85 -1.97
CA VAL A 61 -3.43 18.98 -1.96
C VAL A 61 -4.02 18.62 -0.60
N ILE A 62 -3.54 17.54 0.04
CA ILE A 62 -3.98 17.14 1.38
C ILE A 62 -3.66 18.25 2.40
N ASN A 63 -2.43 18.78 2.40
CA ASN A 63 -2.05 19.86 3.32
C ASN A 63 -2.90 21.13 3.13
N GLN A 64 -3.25 21.46 1.89
CA GLN A 64 -4.15 22.58 1.59
C GLN A 64 -5.55 22.35 2.18
N LYS A 65 -6.11 21.14 2.00
CA LYS A 65 -7.43 20.77 2.54
C LYS A 65 -7.44 20.70 4.06
N GLU A 66 -6.38 20.22 4.68
CA GLU A 66 -6.24 20.22 6.15
C GLU A 66 -6.22 21.64 6.71
N ALA A 67 -5.54 22.58 6.03
CA ALA A 67 -5.55 23.98 6.42
C ALA A 67 -6.94 24.63 6.24
N GLU A 68 -7.69 24.23 5.22
CA GLU A 68 -9.08 24.66 5.01
C GLU A 68 -10.02 24.10 6.09
N LEU A 69 -9.89 22.82 6.43
CA LEU A 69 -10.63 22.19 7.52
C LEU A 69 -10.40 22.91 8.85
N GLN A 70 -9.16 23.26 9.18
CA GLN A 70 -8.87 24.02 10.40
C GLN A 70 -9.60 25.37 10.45
N LYS A 71 -9.72 26.08 9.32
CA LYS A 71 -10.49 27.33 9.24
C LYS A 71 -11.97 27.08 9.47
N LEU A 72 -12.53 26.04 8.84
CA LEU A 72 -13.94 25.69 8.99
C LEU A 72 -14.28 25.26 10.43
N TYR A 73 -13.40 24.53 11.12
CA TYR A 73 -13.60 24.22 12.54
C TYR A 73 -13.59 25.48 13.42
N ALA A 74 -12.71 26.44 13.13
CA ALA A 74 -12.69 27.71 13.85
C ALA A 74 -13.98 28.52 13.61
N GLU A 75 -14.52 28.47 12.39
CA GLU A 75 -15.80 29.09 12.05
C GLU A 75 -16.98 28.39 12.72
N LEU A 76 -17.02 27.05 12.69
CA LEU A 76 -18.05 26.25 13.34
C LEU A 76 -18.12 26.53 14.85
N ASN A 77 -16.96 26.66 15.51
CA ASN A 77 -16.89 27.01 16.93
C ASN A 77 -17.49 28.39 17.25
N ARG A 78 -17.50 29.31 16.28
CA ARG A 78 -18.07 30.66 16.43
C ARG A 78 -19.56 30.71 16.08
N THR A 79 -19.94 30.13 14.94
CA THR A 79 -21.29 30.29 14.38
C THR A 79 -22.23 29.15 14.76
N LYS A 80 -21.70 27.96 15.08
CA LYS A 80 -22.47 26.71 15.28
C LYS A 80 -23.44 26.42 14.13
N SER A 81 -23.07 26.85 12.92
CA SER A 81 -23.90 26.68 11.72
C SER A 81 -23.87 25.23 11.23
N ILE A 82 -25.06 24.69 10.91
CA ILE A 82 -25.21 23.37 10.30
C ILE A 82 -24.56 23.34 8.91
N GLU A 83 -24.63 24.45 8.16
CA GLU A 83 -24.01 24.54 6.83
C GLU A 83 -22.48 24.40 6.90
N THR A 84 -21.85 24.97 7.92
CA THR A 84 -20.40 24.83 8.15
C THR A 84 -20.04 23.38 8.51
N LEU A 85 -20.89 22.70 9.27
CA LEU A 85 -20.71 21.28 9.61
C LEU A 85 -20.80 20.38 8.37
N GLU A 86 -21.76 20.62 7.47
CA GLU A 86 -21.87 19.87 6.21
C GLU A 86 -20.63 20.03 5.32
N LYS A 87 -20.06 21.24 5.27
CA LYS A 87 -18.82 21.51 4.51
C LYS A 87 -17.63 20.76 5.11
N ILE A 88 -17.52 20.71 6.43
CA ILE A 88 -16.47 19.95 7.14
C ILE A 88 -16.56 18.47 6.77
N ILE A 89 -17.74 17.85 6.91
CA ILE A 89 -17.92 16.42 6.64
C ILE A 89 -17.50 16.08 5.20
N LYS A 90 -17.92 16.90 4.22
CA LYS A 90 -17.53 16.70 2.81
C LYS A 90 -16.02 16.79 2.60
N LEU A 91 -15.37 17.80 3.19
CA LEU A 91 -13.92 17.98 3.07
C LEU A 91 -13.14 16.87 3.79
N GLU A 92 -13.62 16.36 4.92
CA GLU A 92 -13.03 15.21 5.62
C GLU A 92 -13.09 13.94 4.76
N ASP A 93 -14.24 13.66 4.13
CA ASP A 93 -14.40 12.52 3.23
C ASP A 93 -13.45 12.64 2.02
N GLU A 94 -13.36 13.82 1.40
CA GLU A 94 -12.41 14.08 0.32
C GLU A 94 -10.95 13.88 0.77
N ALA A 95 -10.58 14.40 1.95
CA ALA A 95 -9.23 14.24 2.50
C ALA A 95 -8.91 12.76 2.77
N ARG A 96 -9.89 11.98 3.24
CA ARG A 96 -9.74 10.53 3.46
C ARG A 96 -9.52 9.76 2.16
N VAL A 97 -10.25 10.11 1.10
CA VAL A 97 -10.06 9.50 -0.23
C VAL A 97 -8.66 9.80 -0.75
N LEU A 98 -8.24 11.07 -0.70
CA LEU A 98 -6.90 11.49 -1.11
C LEU A 98 -5.79 10.81 -0.29
N GLY A 99 -5.99 10.65 1.02
CA GLY A 99 -5.07 9.92 1.90
C GLY A 99 -4.93 8.45 1.49
N SER A 100 -6.03 7.81 1.12
CA SER A 100 -6.02 6.43 0.62
C SER A 100 -5.25 6.30 -0.71
N GLU A 101 -5.43 7.27 -1.61
CA GLU A 101 -4.70 7.36 -2.87
C GLU A 101 -3.20 7.59 -2.64
N LEU A 102 -2.83 8.47 -1.71
CA LEU A 102 -1.45 8.71 -1.31
C LEU A 102 -0.77 7.43 -0.81
N GLU A 103 -1.44 6.67 0.06
CA GLU A 103 -0.93 5.39 0.56
C GLU A 103 -0.78 4.35 -0.55
N PHE A 104 -1.68 4.34 -1.54
CA PHE A 104 -1.54 3.50 -2.72
C PHE A 104 -0.25 3.83 -3.50
N TYR A 105 0.02 5.11 -3.77
CA TYR A 105 1.24 5.50 -4.49
C TYR A 105 2.51 5.25 -3.68
N LYS A 106 2.50 5.44 -2.35
CA LYS A 106 3.63 5.06 -1.49
C LYS A 106 3.95 3.57 -1.58
N ARG A 107 2.92 2.70 -1.56
CA ARG A 107 3.13 1.25 -1.77
C ARG A 107 3.66 0.95 -3.16
N ARG A 108 3.14 1.62 -4.19
CA ARG A 108 3.61 1.47 -5.56
C ARG A 108 5.09 1.87 -5.69
N LYS A 109 5.50 2.96 -5.06
CA LYS A 109 6.91 3.39 -4.98
C LYS A 109 7.80 2.31 -4.38
N LEU A 110 7.42 1.75 -3.22
CA LEU A 110 8.17 0.66 -2.60
C LEU A 110 8.32 -0.55 -3.53
N GLY A 111 7.25 -0.91 -4.24
CA GLY A 111 7.30 -1.98 -5.25
C GLY A 111 8.32 -1.71 -6.36
N LEU A 112 8.32 -0.49 -6.90
CA LEU A 112 9.28 -0.08 -7.95
C LEU A 112 10.72 -0.02 -7.42
N GLU A 113 10.93 0.45 -6.19
CA GLU A 113 12.25 0.45 -5.54
C GLU A 113 12.79 -0.97 -5.35
N LEU A 114 11.93 -1.93 -5.00
CA LEU A 114 12.31 -3.34 -4.88
C LEU A 114 12.69 -3.93 -6.25
N ILE A 115 11.92 -3.65 -7.30
CA ILE A 115 12.26 -4.04 -8.67
C ILE A 115 13.64 -3.48 -9.00
N LYS A 116 13.84 -2.16 -8.91
CA LYS A 116 15.11 -1.50 -9.18
C LYS A 116 16.29 -2.08 -8.39
N LYS A 117 16.07 -2.48 -7.13
CA LYS A 117 17.11 -3.04 -6.26
C LYS A 117 17.55 -4.45 -6.70
N TYR A 118 16.59 -5.28 -7.10
CA TYR A 118 16.80 -6.71 -7.36
C TYR A 118 16.77 -7.08 -8.83
N THR A 119 16.62 -6.12 -9.73
CA THR A 119 16.73 -6.35 -11.17
C THR A 119 17.82 -5.49 -11.79
N ARG A 120 18.28 -5.90 -12.96
CA ARG A 120 19.18 -5.13 -13.81
C ARG A 120 18.69 -5.22 -15.26
N GLU A 121 18.77 -4.12 -15.98
CA GLU A 121 18.56 -4.14 -17.43
C GLU A 121 19.76 -4.75 -18.15
N THR A 122 19.47 -5.66 -19.07
CA THR A 122 20.43 -6.30 -19.96
C THR A 122 19.96 -6.15 -21.41
N PRO A 123 20.84 -6.33 -22.41
CA PRO A 123 20.43 -6.33 -23.82
C PRO A 123 19.37 -7.38 -24.17
N TYR A 124 19.16 -8.37 -23.32
CA TYR A 124 18.18 -9.45 -23.48
C TYR A 124 16.93 -9.27 -22.61
N GLY A 125 16.80 -8.13 -21.92
CA GLY A 125 15.68 -7.82 -21.03
C GLY A 125 16.10 -7.67 -19.56
N VAL A 126 15.13 -7.81 -18.66
CA VAL A 126 15.32 -7.62 -17.22
C VAL A 126 15.86 -8.91 -16.57
N GLU A 127 17.03 -8.83 -15.96
CA GLU A 127 17.65 -9.92 -15.19
C GLU A 127 17.38 -9.76 -13.70
N VAL A 128 16.93 -10.83 -13.03
CA VAL A 128 16.76 -10.86 -11.57
C VAL A 128 18.10 -11.20 -10.90
N LEU A 129 18.53 -10.35 -9.98
CA LEU A 129 19.76 -10.46 -9.21
C LEU A 129 19.53 -11.35 -7.98
N TYR A 130 19.39 -12.66 -8.18
CA TYR A 130 19.09 -13.63 -7.12
C TYR A 130 20.05 -13.56 -5.92
N TYR A 131 21.33 -13.27 -6.17
CA TYR A 131 22.34 -13.13 -5.11
C TYR A 131 22.09 -11.93 -4.16
N ARG A 132 21.24 -10.97 -4.55
CA ARG A 132 20.84 -9.84 -3.70
C ARG A 132 19.59 -10.14 -2.88
N LEU A 133 18.80 -11.16 -3.25
CA LEU A 133 17.56 -11.46 -2.55
C LEU A 133 17.87 -11.84 -1.10
N PRO A 134 17.07 -11.33 -0.15
CA PRO A 134 17.23 -11.72 1.25
C PRO A 134 16.99 -13.22 1.40
N ARG A 135 17.82 -13.88 2.21
CA ARG A 135 17.62 -15.28 2.57
C ARG A 135 16.32 -15.43 3.36
N GLU A 136 15.60 -16.53 3.15
CA GLU A 136 14.33 -16.82 3.84
C GLU A 136 14.46 -16.72 5.37
N GLU A 137 15.55 -17.24 5.92
CA GLU A 137 15.85 -17.16 7.36
C GLU A 137 15.88 -15.72 7.89
N MET A 138 16.41 -14.77 7.11
CA MET A 138 16.42 -13.36 7.49
C MET A 138 15.03 -12.74 7.41
N LEU A 139 14.23 -13.13 6.42
CA LEU A 139 12.84 -12.66 6.29
C LEU A 139 11.99 -13.14 7.47
N VAL A 140 12.12 -14.42 7.84
CA VAL A 140 11.44 -15.01 8.99
C VAL A 140 11.86 -14.31 10.28
N LYS A 141 13.16 -14.07 10.48
CA LYS A 141 13.67 -13.35 11.66
C LYS A 141 13.11 -11.92 11.75
N GLN A 142 13.12 -11.16 10.66
CA GLN A 142 12.54 -9.81 10.62
C GLN A 142 11.04 -9.81 10.91
N TYR A 143 10.30 -10.81 10.42
CA TYR A 143 8.88 -10.96 10.69
C TYR A 143 8.60 -11.24 12.17
N ILE A 144 9.38 -12.13 12.78
CA ILE A 144 9.28 -12.43 14.21
C ILE A 144 9.60 -11.19 15.05
N GLU A 145 10.68 -10.47 14.75
CA GLU A 145 11.05 -9.22 15.44
C GLU A 145 9.96 -8.14 15.32
N LYS A 146 9.29 -8.05 14.17
CA LYS A 146 8.20 -7.08 13.95
C LYS A 146 6.94 -7.41 14.74
N ILE A 147 6.63 -8.68 14.94
CA ILE A 147 5.44 -9.12 15.70
C ILE A 147 5.73 -9.14 17.21
N HIS A 148 6.96 -9.49 17.57
CA HIS A 148 7.43 -9.56 18.95
C HIS A 148 8.64 -8.63 19.14
N PRO A 149 8.44 -7.30 19.15
CA PRO A 149 9.52 -6.40 19.49
C PRO A 149 9.94 -6.69 20.94
N VAL A 150 11.15 -7.21 21.11
CA VAL A 150 11.73 -7.43 22.44
C VAL A 150 11.81 -6.07 23.13
N ARG A 151 11.09 -5.93 24.24
CA ARG A 151 11.07 -4.72 25.08
C ARG A 151 12.39 -4.52 25.81
#